data_AF-A0A9P7PSN7-F1
#
_entry.id   AF-A0A9P7PSN7-F1
#
_cell.length_a   1.000
_cell.length_b   1.000
_cell.length_c   1.000
_cell.angle_alpha   90.00
_cell.angle_beta   90.00
_cell.angle_gamma   90.00
#
_symmetry.space_group_name_H-M   'P 1'
#
loop_
_entity.id
_entity.type
_entity.pdbx_description
1 polymer ?
#
loop_
_entity_poly.entity_id
_entity_poly.type
_entity_poly.pdbx_seq_one_letter_code
_entity_poly.pdbx_strand_id
1 'polypeptide(L)'
;MSLSEDSPQQRPQPPRTRLERRYMLAKKQPFLDEKPMSETAAACAWQDFRHPLLGRFTPQGSFEFMKLLGFGLDGAVWKVRIDSKTYALKVFWHAKAPEGTEYWAIQRECHNAALIAKMRFAIENSSDPIWLNPNPKTFDDA
;
A
#
# COMPACT_ATOMS: atom_id res chain seq x y z
N MET A 1 -10.15 16.69 -53.65
CA MET A 1 -10.27 15.46 -52.82
C MET A 1 -9.07 14.60 -53.23
N SER A 2 -8.14 14.15 -52.38
CA SER A 2 -8.19 13.76 -50.98
C SER A 2 -6.80 13.98 -50.37
N LEU A 3 -6.71 14.57 -49.17
CA LEU A 3 -5.49 14.59 -48.37
C LEU A 3 -5.51 13.30 -47.53
N SER A 4 -4.56 12.40 -47.81
CA SER A 4 -4.34 11.19 -47.02
C SER A 4 -3.85 11.57 -45.62
N GLU A 5 -4.62 11.20 -44.61
CA GLU A 5 -4.26 11.37 -43.20
C GLU A 5 -3.09 10.44 -42.85
N ASP A 6 -1.93 11.03 -42.55
CA ASP A 6 -0.80 10.33 -41.95
C ASP A 6 -1.20 9.84 -40.55
N SER A 7 -1.29 8.51 -40.40
CA SER A 7 -1.47 7.88 -39.10
C SER A 7 -0.25 8.16 -38.21
N PRO A 8 -0.40 8.61 -36.95
CA PRO A 8 0.74 8.84 -36.07
C PRO A 8 1.48 7.52 -35.82
N GLN A 9 2.68 7.39 -36.38
CA GLN A 9 3.57 6.27 -36.08
C GLN A 9 3.88 6.27 -34.57
N GLN A 10 3.38 5.25 -33.86
CA GLN A 10 3.74 4.99 -32.48
C GLN A 10 5.24 4.71 -32.40
N ARG A 11 5.99 5.65 -31.83
CA ARG A 11 7.41 5.42 -31.51
C ARG A 11 7.53 4.22 -30.57
N PRO A 12 8.43 3.26 -30.84
CA PRO A 12 8.67 2.15 -29.93
C PRO A 12 9.13 2.69 -28.57
N GLN A 13 8.41 2.33 -27.50
CA GLN A 13 8.82 2.73 -26.16
C GLN A 13 10.05 1.93 -25.72
N PRO A 14 11.03 2.56 -25.04
CA PRO A 14 12.20 1.87 -24.55
C PRO A 14 11.81 0.73 -23.59
N PRO A 15 12.62 -0.34 -23.51
CA PRO A 15 12.35 -1.45 -22.62
C PRO A 15 12.34 -0.97 -21.16
N ARG A 16 11.23 -1.21 -20.47
CA ARG A 16 11.03 -0.81 -19.08
C ARG A 16 11.99 -1.55 -18.14
N THR A 17 12.51 -0.81 -17.17
CA THR A 17 13.33 -1.34 -16.06
C THR A 17 12.53 -2.33 -15.21
N ARG A 18 13.24 -3.18 -14.44
CA ARG A 18 12.61 -4.12 -13.50
C ARG A 18 11.72 -3.40 -12.47
N LEU A 19 12.15 -2.20 -12.05
CA LEU A 19 11.43 -1.39 -11.07
C LEU A 19 10.09 -0.90 -11.61
N GLU A 20 10.09 -0.32 -12.81
CA GLU A 20 8.88 0.17 -13.47
C GLU A 20 7.88 -0.96 -13.72
N ARG A 21 8.35 -2.15 -14.11
CA ARG A 21 7.48 -3.33 -14.24
C ARG A 21 6.84 -3.69 -12.90
N ARG A 22 7.61 -3.66 -11.81
CA ARG A 22 7.10 -3.93 -10.46
C ARG A 22 6.02 -2.91 -10.05
N TYR A 23 6.23 -1.63 -10.33
CA TYR A 23 5.24 -0.57 -10.04
C TYR A 23 3.97 -0.75 -10.86
N MET A 24 4.10 -1.05 -12.15
CA MET A 24 2.96 -1.35 -13.02
C MET A 24 2.15 -2.54 -12.53
N LEU A 25 2.80 -3.62 -12.09
CA LEU A 25 2.12 -4.81 -11.57
C LEU A 25 1.44 -4.51 -10.23
N ALA A 26 2.10 -3.76 -9.33
CA ALA A 26 1.51 -3.36 -8.06
C ALA A 26 0.25 -2.50 -8.28
N LYS A 27 0.28 -1.52 -9.19
CA LYS A 27 -0.87 -0.65 -9.51
C LYS A 27 -2.12 -1.39 -9.99
N LYS A 28 -1.96 -2.62 -10.52
CA LYS A 28 -3.08 -3.46 -10.94
C LYS A 28 -3.78 -4.19 -9.79
N GLN A 29 -3.17 -4.25 -8.61
CA GLN A 29 -3.79 -4.90 -7.46
C GLN A 29 -4.90 -4.00 -6.89
N PRO A 30 -6.10 -4.54 -6.64
CA PRO A 30 -7.17 -3.78 -6.02
C PRO A 30 -6.74 -3.28 -4.63
N PHE A 31 -7.16 -2.07 -4.31
CA PHE A 31 -6.77 -1.37 -3.09
C PHE A 31 -7.52 -1.90 -1.87
N LEU A 32 -8.77 -2.36 -2.07
CA LEU A 32 -9.74 -2.58 -1.01
C LEU A 32 -10.43 -3.93 -1.25
N ASP A 33 -10.38 -4.80 -0.24
CA ASP A 33 -11.46 -5.75 -0.01
C ASP A 33 -12.40 -5.07 0.99
N GLU A 34 -13.71 -5.13 0.73
CA GLU A 34 -14.71 -4.51 1.59
C GLU A 34 -14.87 -5.27 2.92
N LYS A 35 -14.28 -6.47 3.03
CA LYS A 35 -14.32 -7.30 4.23
C LYS A 35 -13.52 -6.69 5.38
N PRO A 36 -14.13 -6.47 6.56
CA PRO A 36 -13.45 -5.98 7.74
C PRO A 36 -12.25 -6.84 8.14
N MET A 37 -11.16 -6.20 8.58
CA MET A 37 -9.97 -6.90 9.08
C MET A 37 -10.28 -7.84 10.26
N SER A 38 -11.31 -7.57 11.07
CA SER A 38 -11.74 -8.47 12.16
C SER A 38 -12.19 -9.85 11.67
N GLU A 39 -12.69 -9.96 10.43
CA GLU A 39 -13.09 -11.24 9.83
C GLU A 39 -11.87 -12.07 9.38
N THR A 40 -10.67 -11.49 9.34
CA THR A 40 -9.44 -12.17 8.93
C THR A 40 -8.69 -12.90 10.05
N ALA A 41 -9.20 -12.89 11.29
CA ALA A 41 -8.68 -13.69 12.39
C ALA A 41 -8.57 -15.20 12.01
N ALA A 42 -9.53 -15.70 11.23
CA ALA A 42 -9.57 -17.07 10.73
C ALA A 42 -8.59 -17.36 9.57
N ALA A 43 -7.96 -16.33 9.00
CA ALA A 43 -7.19 -16.40 7.75
C ALA A 43 -5.70 -16.13 7.99
N CYS A 44 -5.11 -16.79 8.99
CA CYS A 44 -3.66 -16.73 9.26
C CYS A 44 -2.85 -17.73 8.40
N ALA A 45 -3.42 -18.28 7.34
CA ALA A 45 -2.66 -19.15 6.43
C ALA A 45 -1.75 -18.31 5.53
N TRP A 46 -0.61 -18.89 5.11
CA TRP A 46 0.37 -18.21 4.24
C TRP A 46 -0.24 -17.57 2.99
N GLN A 47 -1.22 -18.25 2.38
CA GLN A 47 -1.91 -17.75 1.20
C GLN A 47 -2.59 -16.38 1.44
N ASP A 48 -3.05 -16.13 2.66
CA ASP A 48 -3.79 -14.94 3.02
C ASP A 48 -2.85 -13.75 3.33
N PHE A 49 -1.54 -13.98 3.48
CA PHE A 49 -0.53 -12.91 3.54
C PHE A 49 -0.22 -12.34 2.15
N ARG A 50 -0.54 -13.07 1.07
CA ARG A 50 -0.36 -12.59 -0.32
C ARG A 50 -1.39 -11.55 -0.73
N HIS A 51 -2.51 -11.49 -0.01
CA HIS A 51 -3.62 -10.57 -0.25
C HIS A 51 -4.07 -9.93 1.07
N PRO A 52 -3.25 -9.08 1.70
CA PRO A 52 -3.57 -8.50 2.99
C PRO A 52 -4.72 -7.48 2.84
N LEU A 53 -5.77 -7.63 3.65
CA LEU A 53 -6.95 -6.76 3.58
C LEU A 53 -6.72 -5.45 4.33
N LEU A 54 -7.13 -4.33 3.75
CA LEU A 54 -7.11 -3.05 4.45
C LEU A 54 -8.28 -2.95 5.43
N GLY A 55 -7.98 -2.63 6.68
CA GLY A 55 -9.01 -2.23 7.62
C GLY A 55 -9.65 -0.92 7.18
N ARG A 56 -10.97 -0.89 7.06
CA ARG A 56 -11.71 0.36 6.85
C ARG A 56 -11.60 1.22 8.10
N PHE A 57 -11.00 2.40 7.98
CA PHE A 57 -11.09 3.40 9.01
C PHE A 57 -12.40 4.16 8.84
N THR A 58 -13.34 3.97 9.78
CA THR A 58 -14.57 4.75 9.85
C THR A 58 -14.40 5.79 10.95
N PRO A 59 -14.00 7.04 10.63
CA PRO A 59 -13.86 8.06 11.66
C PRO A 59 -15.21 8.37 12.29
N GLN A 60 -15.25 8.38 13.62
CA GLN A 60 -16.41 8.83 14.40
C GLN A 60 -16.07 10.15 15.10
N GLY A 61 -15.64 11.17 14.36
CA GLY A 61 -15.20 12.40 15.00
C GLY A 61 -14.69 13.48 14.05
N SER A 62 -14.45 14.67 14.61
CA SER A 62 -13.79 15.76 13.91
C SER A 62 -12.27 15.58 13.92
N PHE A 63 -11.62 15.97 12.83
CA PHE A 63 -10.17 15.97 12.72
C PHE A 63 -9.63 17.36 13.03
N GLU A 64 -8.74 17.45 14.01
CA GLU A 64 -8.02 18.68 14.31
C GLU A 64 -6.56 18.50 13.86
N PHE A 65 -6.16 19.24 12.82
CA PHE A 65 -4.77 19.29 12.38
C PHE A 65 -3.97 20.19 13.31
N MET A 66 -3.03 19.60 14.05
CA MET A 66 -2.29 20.33 15.10
C MET A 66 -0.94 20.85 14.62
N LYS A 67 -0.12 19.99 14.01
CA LYS A 67 1.27 20.31 13.63
C LYS A 67 1.74 19.47 12.46
N LEU A 68 2.39 20.08 11.47
CA LEU A 68 3.13 19.34 10.46
C LEU A 68 4.38 18.70 11.10
N LEU A 69 4.49 17.38 11.05
CA LEU A 69 5.62 16.61 11.58
C LEU A 69 6.75 16.45 10.56
N GLY A 70 6.42 16.44 9.26
CA GLY A 70 7.39 16.36 8.19
C GLY A 70 6.72 16.20 6.82
N PHE A 71 7.52 16.30 5.76
CA PHE A 71 7.08 16.07 4.38
C PHE A 71 8.22 15.45 3.57
N GLY A 72 7.87 14.79 2.46
CA GLY A 72 8.82 14.14 1.57
C GLY A 72 8.21 13.85 0.21
N LEU A 73 8.84 12.96 -0.56
CA LEU A 73 8.43 12.63 -1.93
C LEU A 73 6.99 12.08 -2.02
N ASP A 74 6.53 11.36 -1.00
CA ASP A 74 5.24 10.66 -1.04
C ASP A 74 4.08 11.48 -0.47
N GLY A 75 4.38 12.46 0.39
CA GLY A 75 3.36 13.10 1.21
C GLY A 75 3.90 13.93 2.36
N ALA A 76 2.96 14.40 3.18
CA ALA A 76 3.18 15.05 4.46
C ALA A 76 2.67 14.17 5.60
N VAL A 77 3.28 14.30 6.78
CA VAL A 77 2.80 13.68 8.01
C VAL A 77 2.37 14.79 8.96
N TRP A 78 1.12 14.74 9.41
CA TRP A 78 0.53 15.67 10.35
C TRP A 78 0.31 15.01 11.70
N LYS A 79 0.59 15.72 12.78
CA LYS A 79 0.04 15.43 14.09
C LYS A 79 -1.42 15.88 14.06
N VAL A 80 -2.33 14.95 14.25
CA VAL A 80 -3.77 15.22 14.31
C VAL A 80 -4.34 14.75 15.63
N ARG A 81 -5.41 15.40 16.08
CA ARG A 81 -6.27 14.89 17.13
C ARG A 81 -7.56 14.39 16.48
N ILE A 82 -7.92 13.15 16.79
CA ILE A 82 -9.20 12.53 16.42
C ILE A 82 -9.83 12.14 17.74
N ASP A 83 -10.96 12.76 18.05
CA ASP A 83 -11.61 12.73 19.37
C ASP A 83 -10.64 13.18 20.48
N SER A 84 -10.36 12.32 21.47
CA SER A 84 -9.44 12.58 22.57
C SER A 84 -8.04 12.02 22.34
N LYS A 85 -7.77 11.39 21.19
CA LYS A 85 -6.50 10.70 20.90
C LYS A 85 -5.71 11.42 19.83
N THR A 86 -4.39 11.37 19.96
CA THR A 86 -3.44 11.96 19.01
C THR A 86 -2.88 10.89 18.09
N TYR A 87 -2.81 11.20 16.80
CA TYR A 87 -2.30 10.32 15.75
C TYR A 87 -1.30 11.05 14.84
N ALA A 88 -0.47 10.28 14.16
CA ALA A 88 0.26 10.75 12.98
C ALA A 88 -0.56 10.38 11.73
N LEU A 89 -1.04 11.37 11.00
CA LEU A 89 -1.79 11.22 9.76
C LEU A 89 -0.87 11.48 8.57
N LYS A 90 -0.57 10.43 7.80
CA LYS A 90 0.13 10.56 6.51
C LYS A 90 -0.88 10.95 5.43
N VAL A 91 -0.64 12.08 4.79
CA VAL A 91 -1.41 12.63 3.67
C VAL A 91 -0.54 12.53 2.42
N PHE A 92 -1.03 11.86 1.38
CA PHE A 92 -0.29 11.61 0.16
C PHE A 92 -0.55 12.69 -0.90
N TRP A 93 0.45 12.99 -1.73
CA TRP A 93 0.29 13.97 -2.83
C TRP A 93 -0.67 13.50 -3.92
N HIS A 94 -0.77 12.19 -4.14
CA HIS A 94 -1.61 11.60 -5.17
C HIS A 94 -2.73 10.76 -4.56
N ALA A 95 -3.96 11.27 -4.63
CA ALA A 95 -5.16 10.54 -4.22
C ALA A 95 -5.59 9.46 -5.22
N LYS A 96 -5.18 9.58 -6.49
CA LYS A 96 -5.43 8.61 -7.56
C LYS A 96 -4.12 8.02 -8.04
N ALA A 97 -4.18 6.82 -8.64
CA ALA A 97 -3.02 6.19 -9.24
C ALA A 97 -2.45 7.11 -10.34
N PRO A 98 -1.16 7.49 -10.28
CA PRO A 98 -0.54 8.25 -11.34
C PRO A 98 -0.43 7.40 -12.61
N GLU A 99 -0.49 8.07 -13.76
CA GLU A 99 -0.40 7.42 -15.07
C GLU A 99 1.00 6.80 -15.32
N GLY A 100 1.13 6.01 -16.38
CA GLY A 100 2.43 5.47 -16.80
C GLY A 100 3.08 4.57 -15.77
N THR A 101 4.41 4.66 -15.62
CA THR A 101 5.22 3.79 -14.75
C THR A 101 5.46 4.35 -13.35
N GLU A 102 4.80 5.45 -13.00
CA GLU A 102 5.02 6.17 -11.75
C GLU A 102 4.60 5.36 -10.52
N TYR A 103 5.33 5.61 -9.44
CA TYR A 103 5.15 4.99 -8.13
C TYR A 103 3.88 5.51 -7.44
N TRP A 104 3.01 4.62 -6.99
CA TRP A 104 1.81 4.99 -6.23
C TRP A 104 2.00 4.72 -4.73
N ALA A 105 2.45 5.73 -4.00
CA ALA A 105 2.87 5.61 -2.61
C ALA A 105 1.76 5.12 -1.66
N ILE A 106 0.54 5.66 -1.79
CA ILE A 106 -0.57 5.32 -0.90
C ILE A 106 -0.90 3.81 -0.96
N GLN A 107 -0.86 3.20 -2.15
CA GLN A 107 -1.12 1.77 -2.31
C GLN A 107 -0.11 0.90 -1.57
N ARG A 108 1.16 1.24 -1.72
CA ARG A 108 2.27 0.49 -1.13
C ARG A 108 2.26 0.58 0.38
N GLU A 109 2.03 1.78 0.91
CA GLU A 109 1.93 2.01 2.35
C GLU A 109 0.73 1.29 2.96
N CYS A 110 -0.41 1.34 2.29
CA CYS A 110 -1.60 0.60 2.71
C CYS A 110 -1.34 -0.91 2.73
N HIS A 111 -0.80 -1.50 1.66
CA HIS A 111 -0.50 -2.94 1.61
C HIS A 111 0.50 -3.36 2.70
N ASN A 112 1.56 -2.57 2.90
CA ASN A 112 2.53 -2.83 3.95
C ASN A 112 1.89 -2.75 5.35
N ALA A 113 1.05 -1.74 5.59
CA ALA A 113 0.36 -1.57 6.86
C ALA A 113 -0.59 -2.75 7.16
N ALA A 114 -1.33 -3.23 6.16
CA ALA A 114 -2.17 -4.41 6.32
C ALA A 114 -1.37 -5.68 6.59
N LEU A 115 -0.24 -5.87 5.89
CA LEU A 115 0.63 -7.00 6.12
C LEU A 115 1.20 -6.99 7.54
N ILE A 116 1.69 -5.84 8.02
CA ILE A 116 2.21 -5.67 9.38
C ILE A 116 1.11 -5.91 10.43
N ALA A 117 -0.10 -5.37 10.21
CA ALA A 117 -1.23 -5.60 11.11
C ALA A 117 -1.58 -7.10 11.21
N LYS A 118 -1.54 -7.81 10.07
CA LYS A 118 -1.77 -9.25 10.02
C LYS A 118 -0.66 -10.05 10.70
N MET A 119 0.60 -9.69 10.46
CA MET A 119 1.75 -10.30 11.17
C MET A 119 1.61 -10.12 12.68
N ARG A 120 1.27 -8.91 13.14
CA ARG A 120 1.01 -8.64 14.56
C ARG A 120 -0.09 -9.56 15.09
N PHE A 121 -1.22 -9.63 14.41
CA PHE A 121 -2.32 -10.50 14.82
C PHE A 121 -1.89 -11.96 14.92
N ALA A 122 -1.19 -12.50 13.91
CA ALA A 122 -0.72 -13.87 13.92
C ALA A 122 0.26 -14.14 15.08
N ILE A 123 1.16 -13.20 15.38
CA ILE A 123 2.09 -13.29 16.51
C ILE A 123 1.34 -13.29 17.85
N GLU A 124 0.36 -12.40 18.02
CA GLU A 124 -0.40 -12.25 19.26
C GLU A 124 -1.36 -13.44 19.54
N ASN A 125 -1.76 -14.18 18.50
CA ASN A 125 -2.75 -15.26 18.61
C ASN A 125 -2.16 -16.66 18.33
N SER A 126 -0.85 -16.78 18.10
CA SER A 126 -0.21 -18.08 17.87
C SER A 126 -0.11 -18.87 19.17
N SER A 127 -0.57 -20.12 19.16
CA SER A 127 -0.31 -21.07 20.25
C SER A 127 1.14 -21.57 20.26
N ASP A 128 1.78 -21.58 19.09
CA ASP A 128 3.15 -22.06 18.89
C ASP A 128 4.15 -20.91 18.70
N PRO A 129 5.42 -21.07 19.11
CA PRO A 129 6.46 -20.10 18.80
C PRO A 129 6.63 -19.91 17.29
N ILE A 130 6.69 -18.65 16.84
CA ILE A 130 7.01 -18.31 15.45
C ILE A 130 8.53 -18.30 15.30
N TRP A 131 9.07 -19.26 14.56
CA TRP A 131 10.49 -19.38 14.29
C TRP A 131 10.88 -18.54 13.08
N LEU A 132 11.82 -17.62 13.26
CA LEU A 132 12.40 -16.82 12.19
C LEU A 132 13.77 -17.38 11.81
N ASN A 133 14.11 -17.38 10.53
CA ASN A 133 15.47 -17.65 10.09
C ASN A 133 16.37 -16.50 10.57
N PRO A 134 17.35 -16.73 11.45
CA PRO A 134 18.18 -15.65 11.99
C PRO A 134 19.19 -15.09 10.98
N ASN A 135 19.36 -15.74 9.82
CA ASN A 135 20.33 -15.35 8.81
C ASN A 135 19.80 -15.58 7.38
N PRO A 136 18.77 -14.84 6.94
CA PRO A 136 18.28 -14.93 5.58
C PRO A 136 19.32 -14.38 4.60
N LYS A 137 19.70 -15.16 3.58
CA LYS A 137 20.68 -14.76 2.56
C LYS A 137 20.03 -14.41 1.24
N THR A 138 18.83 -14.92 0.99
CA THR A 138 18.01 -14.64 -0.18
C THR A 138 16.68 -14.03 0.22
N PHE A 139 15.94 -13.48 -0.76
CA PHE A 139 14.58 -13.02 -0.53
C PHE A 139 13.63 -14.18 -0.17
N ASP A 140 13.92 -15.38 -0.66
CA ASP A 140 13.12 -16.58 -0.37
C ASP A 140 13.46 -17.18 1.02
N ASP A 141 14.60 -16.79 1.60
CA ASP A 141 15.02 -17.22 2.94
C ASP A 141 14.38 -16.40 4.08
N ALA A 142 13.75 -15.27 3.75
CA ALA A 142 13.18 -14.27 4.66
C ALA A 142 11.65 -14.36 4.72
#